data_AF-A0A1M7YUH3-F1
#
_entry.id   AF-A0A1M7YUH3-F1
#
_cell.length_a   1.000
_cell.length_b   1.000
_cell.length_c   1.000
_cell.angle_alpha   90.00
_cell.angle_beta   90.00
_cell.angle_gamma   90.00
#
_symmetry.space_group_name_H-M   'P 1'
#
loop_
_entity.id
_entity.type
_entity.pdbx_description
1 polymer ?
#
loop_
_entity_poly.entity_id
_entity_poly.type
_entity_poly.pdbx_seq_one_letter_code
_entity_poly.pdbx_strand_id
1 'polypeptide(L)'
;MAAKWQKITQVAMAVIFCGMAGAFFFPKRLYIHYNNPTHPVEVRLNNYDQTRDKVIVSNGVGMMIIKRPLVETMFSRDLFAMIHWSYTDNKSWIGRLDMIGEEGQPDLADICRLDIYLDNNAKFIRYEETGFLFLNFCW
;
A
#
# COMPACT_ATOMS: atom_id res chain seq x y z
N MET A 1 3.43 7.00 48.72
CA MET A 1 4.07 7.34 47.42
C MET A 1 3.67 6.40 46.27
N ALA A 2 3.75 5.08 46.42
CA ALA A 2 3.50 4.09 45.35
C ALA A 2 2.30 4.38 44.43
N ALA A 3 1.11 4.67 44.99
CA ALA A 3 -0.11 4.93 44.21
C ALA A 3 -0.01 6.11 43.21
N LYS A 4 0.91 7.07 43.41
CA LYS A 4 1.14 8.17 42.44
C LYS A 4 1.93 7.67 41.22
N TRP A 5 2.96 6.85 41.45
CA TRP A 5 3.74 6.20 40.39
C TRP A 5 2.88 5.22 39.57
N GLN A 6 2.02 4.45 40.23
CA GLN A 6 1.15 3.46 39.58
C GLN A 6 0.14 4.09 38.59
N LYS A 7 -0.35 5.31 38.87
CA LYS A 7 -1.15 6.08 37.91
C LYS A 7 -0.32 6.62 36.75
N ILE A 8 0.92 7.03 36.99
CA ILE A 8 1.83 7.54 35.94
C ILE A 8 2.18 6.41 34.96
N THR A 9 2.48 5.20 35.43
CA THR A 9 2.76 4.06 34.54
C THR A 9 1.52 3.59 33.78
N GLN A 10 0.32 3.62 34.39
CA GLN A 10 -0.93 3.35 33.67
C GLN A 10 -1.18 4.36 32.52
N VAL A 11 -0.98 5.66 32.75
CA VAL A 11 -1.11 6.69 31.71
C VAL A 11 -0.03 6.52 30.63
N ALA A 12 1.22 6.24 31.00
CA ALA A 12 2.30 6.01 30.04
C ALA A 12 2.01 4.78 29.16
N MET A 13 1.57 3.66 29.73
CA MET A 13 1.17 2.48 28.95
C MET A 13 -0.03 2.77 28.04
N ALA A 14 -1.03 3.53 28.50
CA ALA A 14 -2.15 3.92 27.66
C ALA A 14 -1.73 4.78 26.46
N VAL A 15 -0.83 5.75 26.66
CA VAL A 15 -0.26 6.57 25.58
C VAL A 15 0.52 5.71 24.57
N ILE A 16 1.33 4.75 25.06
CA ILE A 16 2.06 3.81 24.19
C ILE A 16 1.09 2.92 23.40
N PHE A 17 0.04 2.39 24.03
CA PHE A 17 -0.95 1.55 23.36
C PHE A 17 -1.77 2.31 22.31
N CYS A 18 -2.18 3.55 22.61
CA CYS A 18 -2.83 4.43 21.63
C CYS A 18 -1.88 4.82 20.48
N GLY A 19 -0.58 5.02 20.75
CA GLY A 19 0.43 5.28 19.72
C GLY A 19 0.63 4.09 18.79
N MET A 20 0.79 2.88 19.33
CA MET A 20 0.91 1.65 18.56
C MET A 20 -0.35 1.36 17.74
N ALA A 21 -1.54 1.49 18.34
CA ALA A 21 -2.81 1.35 17.64
C ALA A 21 -2.92 2.37 16.49
N GLY A 22 -2.59 3.64 16.74
CA GLY A 22 -2.55 4.67 15.71
C GLY A 22 -1.65 4.29 14.53
N ALA A 23 -0.40 3.89 14.79
CA ALA A 23 0.54 3.47 13.76
C ALA A 23 0.07 2.23 12.97
N PHE A 24 -0.63 1.29 13.62
CA PHE A 24 -1.20 0.11 12.99
C PHE A 24 -2.41 0.42 12.09
N PHE A 25 -3.23 1.42 12.46
CA PHE A 25 -4.44 1.81 11.71
C PHE A 25 -4.19 2.80 10.55
N PHE A 26 -2.94 3.22 10.28
CA PHE A 26 -2.62 3.98 9.06
C PHE A 26 -2.18 3.05 7.92
N PRO A 27 -3.04 2.82 6.90
CA PRO A 27 -2.71 1.95 5.77
C PRO A 27 -1.63 2.57 4.87
N LYS A 28 -0.78 1.71 4.31
CA LYS A 28 0.08 2.04 3.17
C LYS A 28 -0.81 2.30 1.95
N ARG A 29 -0.42 3.23 1.07
CA ARG A 29 -1.29 3.71 -0.02
C ARG A 29 -0.67 3.50 -1.41
N LEU A 30 -1.50 3.03 -2.33
CA LEU A 30 -1.16 2.83 -3.73
C LEU A 30 -1.97 3.80 -4.58
N TYR A 31 -1.30 4.62 -5.38
CA TYR A 31 -1.92 5.58 -6.29
C TYR A 31 -1.57 5.22 -7.74
N ILE A 32 -2.56 5.22 -8.63
CA ILE A 32 -2.37 4.91 -10.05
C ILE A 32 -2.74 6.13 -10.87
N HIS A 33 -1.74 6.74 -11.50
CA HIS A 33 -1.90 7.91 -12.36
C HIS A 33 -2.12 7.44 -13.79
N TYR A 34 -3.34 7.61 -14.29
CA TYR A 34 -3.73 7.24 -15.64
C TYR A 34 -4.80 8.20 -16.19
N ASN A 35 -4.58 8.73 -17.39
CA ASN A 35 -5.46 9.71 -18.01
C ASN A 35 -5.76 9.36 -19.47
N ASN A 36 -6.66 8.40 -19.65
CA ASN A 36 -7.31 8.13 -20.92
C ASN A 36 -8.79 7.74 -20.70
N PRO A 37 -9.74 8.69 -20.90
CA PRO A 37 -11.15 8.41 -20.69
C PRO A 37 -11.78 7.47 -21.73
N THR A 38 -11.12 7.19 -22.88
CA THR A 38 -11.67 6.29 -23.91
C THR A 38 -11.32 4.83 -23.69
N HIS A 39 -10.25 4.53 -22.93
CA HIS A 39 -9.82 3.17 -22.62
C HIS A 39 -9.54 3.00 -21.12
N PRO A 40 -10.56 2.90 -20.26
CA PRO A 40 -10.35 2.67 -18.83
C PRO A 40 -9.55 1.40 -18.54
N VAL A 41 -8.73 1.44 -17.49
CA VAL A 41 -8.02 0.27 -16.96
C VAL A 41 -8.68 -0.26 -15.69
N GLU A 42 -8.86 -1.58 -15.59
CA GLU A 42 -9.11 -2.24 -14.31
C GLU A 42 -7.75 -2.62 -13.72
N VAL A 43 -7.46 -2.06 -12.54
CA VAL A 43 -6.23 -2.29 -11.79
C VAL A 43 -6.56 -3.13 -10.57
N ARG A 44 -5.73 -4.13 -10.28
CA ARG A 44 -5.94 -5.10 -9.20
C ARG A 44 -4.70 -5.21 -8.34
N LEU A 45 -4.90 -5.13 -7.03
CA LEU A 45 -3.89 -5.31 -6.00
C LEU A 45 -4.14 -6.66 -5.30
N ASN A 46 -3.19 -7.58 -5.41
CA ASN A 46 -3.10 -8.74 -4.53
C ASN A 46 -2.29 -8.32 -3.29
N ASN A 47 -2.92 -8.32 -2.11
CA ASN A 47 -2.29 -7.98 -0.83
C ASN A 47 -1.56 -9.16 -0.20
N TYR A 48 -0.68 -8.87 0.76
CA TYR A 48 0.02 -9.86 1.59
C TYR A 48 -0.90 -10.80 2.40
N ASP A 49 -2.14 -10.40 2.69
CA ASP A 49 -3.17 -11.24 3.33
C ASP A 49 -3.99 -12.08 2.31
N GLN A 50 -3.48 -12.20 1.09
CA GLN A 50 -4.12 -12.84 -0.08
C GLN A 50 -5.43 -12.20 -0.56
N THR A 51 -5.91 -11.12 0.07
CA THR A 51 -7.09 -10.41 -0.41
C THR A 51 -6.80 -9.62 -1.69
N ARG A 52 -7.84 -9.41 -2.50
CA ARG A 52 -7.73 -8.81 -3.82
C ARG A 52 -8.62 -7.58 -3.94
N ASP A 53 -7.99 -6.42 -3.86
CA ASP A 53 -8.64 -5.14 -4.09
C ASP A 53 -8.60 -4.78 -5.58
N LYS A 54 -9.56 -3.97 -6.04
CA LYS A 54 -9.59 -3.47 -7.41
C LYS A 54 -10.11 -2.06 -7.52
N VAL A 55 -9.60 -1.32 -8.49
CA VAL A 55 -10.05 0.03 -8.86
C VAL A 55 -10.12 0.15 -10.38
N ILE A 56 -11.05 0.94 -10.90
CA ILE A 56 -11.10 1.31 -12.32
C ILE A 56 -10.58 2.74 -12.44
N VAL A 57 -9.64 2.98 -13.34
CA VAL A 57 -9.01 4.29 -13.56
C VAL A 57 -9.16 4.67 -15.03
N SER A 58 -9.53 5.92 -15.30
CA SER A 58 -9.72 6.45 -16.65
C SER A 58 -9.34 7.92 -16.77
N ASN A 59 -9.57 8.73 -15.74
CA ASN A 59 -9.20 10.14 -15.72
C ASN A 59 -8.68 10.54 -14.33
N GLY A 60 -7.36 10.66 -14.19
CA GLY A 60 -6.71 11.17 -12.99
C GLY A 60 -6.01 10.09 -12.18
N VAL A 61 -6.39 9.94 -10.91
CA VAL A 61 -5.68 9.12 -9.93
C VAL A 61 -6.62 8.12 -9.25
N GLY A 62 -6.40 6.83 -9.47
CA GLY A 62 -7.02 5.77 -8.67
C GLY A 62 -6.26 5.59 -7.35
N MET A 63 -6.95 5.21 -6.27
CA MET A 63 -6.34 4.95 -4.96
C MET A 63 -6.76 3.57 -4.45
N MET A 64 -5.78 2.81 -3.94
CA MET A 64 -5.96 1.52 -3.26
C MET A 64 -5.19 1.50 -1.94
N ILE A 65 -5.63 0.67 -1.01
CA ILE A 65 -4.97 0.43 0.28
C ILE A 65 -4.08 -0.81 0.15
N ILE A 66 -2.80 -0.66 0.47
CA ILE A 66 -1.90 -1.78 0.73
C ILE A 66 -2.01 -2.12 2.22
N LYS A 67 -2.38 -3.37 2.49
CA LYS A 67 -2.38 -3.91 3.85
C LYS A 67 -0.95 -4.28 4.27
N ARG A 68 -0.60 -4.06 5.54
CA ARG A 68 0.66 -4.59 6.10
C ARG A 68 0.55 -6.11 6.27
N PRO A 69 1.65 -6.87 6.17
CA PRO A 69 1.67 -8.27 6.59
C PRO A 69 1.36 -8.37 8.10
N LEU A 70 0.66 -9.42 8.50
CA LEU A 70 0.43 -9.74 9.91
C LEU A 70 1.67 -10.42 10.48
N VAL A 71 1.86 -10.40 11.81
CA VAL A 71 3.02 -11.05 12.45
C VAL A 71 3.11 -12.55 12.13
N GLU A 72 1.95 -13.20 11.97
CA GLU A 72 1.84 -14.60 11.54
C GLU A 72 2.32 -14.82 10.09
N THR A 73 2.20 -13.81 9.21
CA THR A 73 2.62 -13.90 7.80
C THR A 73 4.02 -13.34 7.54
N MET A 74 4.57 -12.48 8.42
CA MET A 74 5.93 -11.91 8.33
C MET A 74 7.05 -12.96 8.23
N PHE A 75 6.82 -14.19 8.67
CA PHE A 75 7.79 -15.30 8.57
C PHE A 75 7.60 -16.17 7.33
N SER A 76 6.59 -15.90 6.49
CA SER A 76 6.40 -16.58 5.21
C SER A 76 7.27 -15.94 4.14
N ARG A 77 8.06 -16.76 3.43
CA ARG A 77 8.85 -16.32 2.27
C ARG A 77 8.00 -16.05 1.03
N ASP A 78 6.75 -16.49 1.02
CA ASP A 78 5.84 -16.38 -0.12
C ASP A 78 4.92 -15.14 -0.05
N LEU A 79 5.38 -14.08 0.63
CA LEU A 79 4.67 -12.80 0.73
C LEU A 79 4.77 -11.96 -0.56
N PHE A 80 4.15 -12.44 -1.63
CA PHE A 80 4.08 -11.73 -2.91
C PHE A 80 2.91 -10.75 -2.96
N ALA A 81 3.17 -9.48 -2.59
CA ALA A 81 2.28 -8.39 -3.02
C ALA A 81 2.51 -8.11 -4.51
N MET A 82 1.43 -8.04 -5.29
CA MET A 82 1.49 -7.87 -6.74
C MET A 82 0.37 -6.95 -7.22
N ILE A 83 0.71 -5.99 -8.08
CA ILE A 83 -0.26 -5.20 -8.82
C ILE A 83 -0.24 -5.64 -10.29
N HIS A 84 -1.43 -5.78 -10.88
CA HIS A 84 -1.59 -6.00 -12.32
C HIS A 84 -2.74 -5.17 -12.87
N TRP A 85 -2.67 -4.81 -14.14
CA TRP A 85 -3.71 -4.05 -14.82
C TRP A 85 -4.05 -4.64 -16.19
N SER A 86 -5.30 -4.44 -16.59
CA SER A 86 -5.83 -4.73 -17.93
C SER A 86 -6.73 -3.57 -18.36
N TYR A 87 -7.09 -3.51 -19.64
CA TYR A 87 -8.21 -2.66 -20.03
C TYR A 87 -9.54 -3.22 -19.49
N THR A 88 -10.59 -2.40 -19.39
CA THR A 88 -11.90 -2.86 -18.91
C THR A 88 -12.66 -3.69 -19.95
N ASP A 89 -12.39 -3.51 -21.24
CA ASP A 89 -12.95 -4.28 -22.35
C ASP A 89 -12.22 -5.62 -22.56
N ASN A 90 -10.89 -5.61 -22.50
CA ASN A 90 -10.04 -6.78 -22.64
C ASN A 90 -9.32 -7.12 -21.32
N LYS A 91 -9.75 -8.24 -20.70
CA LYS A 91 -9.26 -8.74 -19.40
C LYS A 91 -7.88 -9.41 -19.44
N SER A 92 -7.21 -9.48 -20.60
CA SER A 92 -5.80 -9.89 -20.66
C SER A 92 -4.92 -8.87 -19.94
N TRP A 93 -4.00 -9.33 -19.08
CA TRP A 93 -3.08 -8.43 -18.39
C TRP A 93 -2.17 -7.72 -19.40
N ILE A 94 -2.08 -6.38 -19.30
CA ILE A 94 -1.24 -5.54 -20.17
C ILE A 94 0.01 -5.03 -19.45
N GLY A 95 0.04 -5.14 -18.11
CA GLY A 95 1.21 -4.93 -17.29
C GLY A 95 1.03 -5.52 -15.88
N ARG A 96 2.15 -5.78 -15.22
CA ARG A 96 2.24 -6.08 -13.78
C ARG A 96 3.45 -5.39 -13.17
N LEU A 97 3.42 -5.18 -11.87
CA LEU A 97 4.60 -4.87 -11.06
C LEU A 97 4.56 -5.77 -9.82
N ASP A 98 5.64 -6.51 -9.62
CA ASP A 98 5.88 -7.31 -8.42
C ASP A 98 6.54 -6.41 -7.37
N MET A 99 6.24 -6.65 -6.08
CA MET A 99 6.52 -5.68 -5.02
C MET A 99 7.15 -6.37 -3.81
N ILE A 100 8.34 -6.93 -4.05
CA ILE A 100 9.07 -7.83 -3.13
C ILE A 100 10.50 -7.36 -2.79
N GLY A 101 10.87 -6.12 -3.10
CA GLY A 101 12.17 -5.55 -2.73
C GLY A 101 13.40 -6.16 -3.43
N GLU A 102 13.20 -6.92 -4.51
CA GLU A 102 14.31 -7.31 -5.40
C GLU A 102 14.86 -6.11 -6.18
N GLU A 103 16.09 -6.23 -6.69
CA GLU A 103 16.79 -5.12 -7.37
C GLU A 103 15.98 -4.58 -8.58
N GLY A 104 15.50 -3.34 -8.46
CA GLY A 104 14.64 -2.68 -9.46
C GLY A 104 13.13 -2.82 -9.24
N GLN A 105 12.69 -3.41 -8.12
CA GLN A 105 11.29 -3.51 -7.71
C GLN A 105 11.04 -2.73 -6.41
N PRO A 106 9.83 -2.18 -6.18
CA PRO A 106 9.52 -1.47 -4.93
C PRO A 106 9.41 -2.43 -3.75
N ASP A 107 9.95 -2.04 -2.59
CA ASP A 107 9.77 -2.81 -1.35
C ASP A 107 8.56 -2.30 -0.54
N LEU A 108 7.46 -3.05 -0.63
CA LEU A 108 6.25 -2.77 0.14
C LEU A 108 6.35 -3.08 1.65
N ALA A 109 7.44 -3.67 2.14
CA ALA A 109 7.74 -3.77 3.56
C ALA A 109 8.04 -2.38 4.17
N ASP A 110 8.76 -1.51 3.43
CA ASP A 110 9.29 -0.25 3.96
C ASP A 110 8.60 1.02 3.43
N ILE A 111 8.09 1.04 2.19
CA ILE A 111 7.48 2.27 1.65
C ILE A 111 6.06 2.54 2.19
N CYS A 112 5.71 3.81 2.41
CA CYS A 112 4.39 4.22 2.92
C CYS A 112 3.38 4.56 1.83
N ARG A 113 3.90 5.02 0.70
CA ARG A 113 3.14 5.43 -0.47
C ARG A 113 3.88 4.96 -1.73
N LEU A 114 3.15 4.39 -2.67
CA LEU A 114 3.61 3.99 -4.00
C LEU A 114 2.72 4.63 -5.06
N ASP A 115 3.31 5.39 -5.97
CA ASP A 115 2.62 6.06 -7.07
C ASP A 115 3.10 5.49 -8.39
N ILE A 116 2.22 4.83 -9.15
CA ILE A 116 2.55 4.21 -10.44
C ILE A 116 2.00 5.11 -11.56
N TYR A 117 2.87 5.44 -12.51
CA TYR A 117 2.53 6.30 -13.64
C TYR A 117 2.43 5.47 -14.92
N LEU A 118 1.25 5.52 -15.55
CA LEU A 118 0.97 4.84 -16.81
C LEU A 118 0.81 5.87 -17.95
N ASP A 119 1.29 5.54 -19.15
CA ASP A 119 1.03 6.34 -20.35
C ASP A 119 -0.42 6.17 -20.83
N ASN A 120 -0.86 6.94 -21.83
CA ASN A 120 -2.23 6.87 -22.35
C ASN A 120 -2.57 5.50 -22.97
N ASN A 121 -1.57 4.66 -23.26
CA ASN A 121 -1.67 3.29 -23.76
C ASN A 121 -1.50 2.25 -22.64
N ALA A 122 -1.63 2.68 -21.37
CA ALA A 122 -1.50 1.90 -20.15
C ALA A 122 -0.14 1.19 -19.98
N LYS A 123 0.91 1.67 -20.64
CA LYS A 123 2.29 1.20 -20.43
C LYS A 123 2.86 1.82 -19.17
N PHE A 124 3.62 1.04 -18.41
CA PHE A 124 4.40 1.55 -17.29
C PHE A 124 5.43 2.58 -17.76
N ILE A 125 5.42 3.77 -17.15
CA ILE A 125 6.43 4.81 -17.34
C ILE A 125 7.50 4.69 -16.24
N ARG A 126 7.04 4.71 -14.97
CA ARG A 126 7.84 4.80 -13.75
C ARG A 126 6.96 4.59 -12.53
N TYR A 127 7.58 4.37 -11.37
CA TYR A 127 6.95 4.58 -10.07
C TYR A 127 7.64 5.71 -9.29
N GLU A 128 6.96 6.25 -8.28
CA GLU A 128 7.54 7.07 -7.21
C GLU A 128 7.20 6.42 -5.85
N GLU A 129 8.12 6.52 -4.89
CA GLU A 129 7.95 6.00 -3.53
C GLU A 129 7.96 7.14 -2.54
N THR A 130 7.26 6.99 -1.41
CA THR A 130 7.43 7.88 -0.25
C THR A 130 7.47 7.08 1.04
N GLY A 131 8.51 7.28 1.84
CA GLY A 131 8.57 6.83 3.23
C GLY A 131 7.96 7.83 4.23
N PHE A 132 7.66 7.35 5.44
CA PHE A 132 7.71 8.05 6.73
C PHE A 132 7.41 9.60 6.75
N LEU A 133 6.16 10.05 6.94
CA LEU A 133 5.69 11.38 6.48
C LEU A 133 4.67 12.21 7.37
N PHE A 134 4.83 12.44 8.68
CA PHE A 134 3.72 12.89 9.59
C PHE A 134 3.44 14.40 9.83
N LEU A 135 2.25 14.82 10.29
CA LEU A 135 1.00 14.07 10.62
C LEU A 135 0.25 13.62 9.36
N ASN A 136 0.49 12.34 9.04
CA ASN A 136 0.34 11.65 7.74
C ASN A 136 1.21 10.35 7.71
N PHE A 137 1.85 9.93 8.83
CA PHE A 137 2.72 8.74 8.87
C PHE A 137 1.94 7.50 8.38
N CYS A 138 2.56 6.75 7.48
CA CYS A 138 2.88 5.38 7.88
C CYS A 138 4.28 5.41 8.54
N TRP A 139 4.53 4.45 9.43
CA TRP A 139 5.87 4.08 9.92
C TRP A 139 6.43 2.92 9.09
#